data_AF-A0A0R1KU85-F1
#
_entry.id   AF-A0A0R1KU85-F1
#
_cell.length_a   1.000
_cell.length_b   1.000
_cell.length_c   1.000
_cell.angle_alpha   90.00
_cell.angle_beta   90.00
_cell.angle_gamma   90.00
#
_symmetry.space_group_name_H-M   'P 1'
#
loop_
_entity.id
_entity.type
_entity.pdbx_description
1 polymer ?
#
loop_
_entity_poly.entity_id
_entity_poly.type
_entity_poly.pdbx_seq_one_letter_code
_entity_poly.pdbx_strand_id
1 'polypeptide(L)'
;MPQTKNTMSCHYQQLNEVQHKAIETLLKLKWSYRKIAQYLCCNVSTISREIKRGSTRQIGPNKKPYVIYFAETGQSIHEKRRQACHSVDWRVKAPLFFELLQEELRKKYRVHSVDSFVNWFKIHRPKLPYPSTPTVYRYIDAGLLMIKNSDLLAKLRRRVRGSYRKHARLNKHILGQSIENRPPEANKSLKIGHWEGDLVKGKRVAI
;
A
#
# COMPACT_ATOMS: atom_id res chain seq x y z
N MET A 1 8.87 6.84 -28.94
CA MET A 1 8.74 6.57 -27.49
C MET A 1 7.38 5.94 -27.22
N PRO A 2 7.31 4.77 -26.57
CA PRO A 2 6.04 4.08 -26.36
C PRO A 2 5.24 4.77 -25.26
N GLN A 3 4.05 5.28 -25.59
CA GLN A 3 3.10 5.77 -24.61
C GLN A 3 2.49 4.56 -23.89
N THR A 4 2.83 4.35 -22.63
CA THR A 4 2.17 3.38 -21.75
C THR A 4 0.71 3.78 -21.58
N LYS A 5 -0.19 3.13 -22.31
CA LYS A 5 -1.64 3.30 -22.14
C LYS A 5 -2.05 2.64 -20.83
N ASN A 6 -2.39 3.44 -19.83
CA ASN A 6 -2.84 2.96 -18.53
C ASN A 6 -4.31 2.51 -18.62
N THR A 7 -4.58 1.22 -18.44
CA THR A 7 -5.89 0.57 -18.63
C THR A 7 -6.80 0.62 -17.40
N MET A 8 -6.43 1.34 -16.33
CA MET A 8 -7.22 1.44 -15.10
C MET A 8 -8.14 2.67 -15.13
N SER A 9 -9.41 2.48 -14.77
CA SER A 9 -10.37 3.55 -14.48
C SER A 9 -9.72 4.62 -13.58
N CYS A 10 -9.57 5.82 -14.13
CA CYS A 10 -8.54 6.78 -13.74
C CYS A 10 -8.83 7.44 -12.38
N HIS A 11 -8.28 6.88 -11.31
CA HIS A 11 -7.96 7.62 -10.09
C HIS A 11 -6.92 8.71 -10.44
N TYR A 12 -6.98 9.88 -9.80
CA TYR A 12 -6.10 11.04 -10.06
C TYR A 12 -4.63 10.64 -10.33
N GLN A 13 -4.11 11.06 -11.49
CA GLN A 13 -2.71 10.89 -11.88
C GLN A 13 -1.95 12.21 -11.72
N GLN A 14 -0.78 12.15 -11.10
CA GLN A 14 0.13 13.28 -11.02
C GLN A 14 0.85 13.46 -12.36
N LEU A 15 1.11 14.71 -12.72
CA LEU A 15 1.86 15.06 -13.92
C LEU A 15 3.36 14.94 -13.64
N ASN A 16 4.11 14.43 -14.62
CA ASN A 16 5.57 14.40 -14.58
C ASN A 16 6.16 15.70 -15.15
N GLU A 17 7.43 16.00 -14.85
CA GLU A 17 8.15 17.18 -15.37
C GLU A 17 8.05 17.33 -16.90
N VAL A 18 8.19 16.22 -17.62
CA VAL A 18 8.07 16.19 -19.09
C VAL A 18 6.67 16.62 -19.54
N GLN A 19 5.64 16.18 -18.81
CA GLN A 19 4.25 16.56 -19.10
C GLN A 19 3.99 18.03 -18.77
N HIS A 20 4.57 18.57 -17.69
CA HIS A 20 4.51 20.01 -17.39
C HIS A 20 5.10 20.85 -18.54
N LYS A 21 6.29 20.48 -19.03
CA LYS A 21 6.92 21.14 -20.19
C LYS A 21 6.08 21.03 -21.46
N ALA A 22 5.48 19.87 -21.70
CA ALA A 22 4.59 19.66 -22.84
C ALA A 22 3.32 20.53 -22.75
N ILE A 23 2.74 20.70 -21.55
CA ILE A 23 1.59 21.60 -21.36
C ILE A 23 1.98 23.04 -21.71
N GLU A 24 3.15 23.50 -21.26
CA GLU A 24 3.64 24.85 -21.56
C GLU A 24 3.80 25.09 -23.07
N THR A 25 4.46 24.15 -23.79
CA THR A 25 4.64 24.28 -25.23
C THR A 25 3.31 24.25 -25.99
N LEU A 26 2.38 23.36 -25.61
CA LEU A 26 1.06 23.27 -26.24
C LEU A 26 0.18 24.50 -25.98
N LEU A 27 0.31 25.13 -24.81
CA LEU A 27 -0.34 26.41 -24.52
C LEU A 27 0.22 27.56 -25.36
N LYS A 28 1.54 27.60 -25.59
CA LYS A 28 2.16 28.56 -26.52
C LYS A 28 1.64 28.38 -27.95
N LEU A 29 1.35 27.14 -28.36
CA LEU A 29 0.68 26.80 -29.62
C LEU A 29 -0.84 27.08 -29.61
N LYS A 30 -1.40 27.66 -28.54
CA LYS A 30 -2.82 27.99 -28.37
C LYS A 30 -3.77 26.80 -28.45
N TRP A 31 -3.34 25.62 -28.00
CA TRP A 31 -4.22 24.45 -27.94
C TRP A 31 -5.25 24.57 -26.83
N SER A 32 -6.47 24.07 -27.07
CA SER A 32 -7.51 24.01 -26.04
C SER A 32 -7.19 22.95 -24.99
N TYR A 33 -7.67 23.15 -23.74
CA TYR A 33 -7.41 22.21 -22.64
C TYR A 33 -7.88 20.78 -22.95
N ARG A 34 -8.99 20.64 -23.68
CA ARG A 34 -9.49 19.32 -24.12
C ARG A 34 -8.52 18.62 -25.07
N LYS A 35 -7.95 19.37 -26.01
CA LYS A 35 -6.97 18.85 -26.97
C LYS A 35 -5.68 18.42 -26.28
N ILE A 36 -5.19 19.23 -25.34
CA ILE A 36 -4.00 18.90 -24.54
C ILE A 36 -4.26 17.64 -23.68
N ALA A 37 -5.45 17.53 -23.07
CA ALA A 37 -5.85 16.38 -22.25
C ALA A 37 -5.86 15.09 -23.05
N GLN A 38 -6.43 15.13 -24.25
CA GLN A 38 -6.47 13.98 -25.15
C GLN A 38 -5.06 13.56 -25.58
N TYR A 39 -4.20 14.53 -25.90
CA TYR A 39 -2.81 14.28 -26.29
C TYR A 39 -1.97 13.65 -25.17
N LEU A 40 -2.13 14.12 -23.93
CA LEU A 40 -1.43 13.59 -22.75
C LEU A 40 -2.14 12.39 -22.10
N CYS A 41 -3.28 11.96 -22.67
CA CYS A 41 -4.14 10.90 -22.12
C CYS A 41 -4.53 11.12 -20.66
N CYS A 42 -4.81 12.36 -20.27
CA CYS A 42 -5.23 12.73 -18.91
C CYS A 42 -6.59 13.44 -18.93
N ASN A 43 -7.22 13.58 -17.76
CA ASN A 43 -8.50 14.28 -17.67
C ASN A 43 -8.29 15.80 -17.84
N VAL A 44 -9.21 16.45 -18.55
CA VAL A 44 -9.26 17.92 -18.74
C VAL A 44 -9.19 18.66 -17.40
N SER A 45 -9.82 18.13 -16.35
CA SER A 45 -9.77 18.72 -15.02
C SER A 45 -8.36 18.70 -14.41
N THR A 46 -7.52 17.73 -14.76
CA THR A 46 -6.11 17.68 -14.31
C THR A 46 -5.32 18.84 -14.91
N ILE A 47 -5.48 19.09 -16.20
CA ILE A 47 -4.83 20.21 -16.90
C ILE A 47 -5.32 21.54 -16.37
N SER A 48 -6.64 21.72 -16.23
CA SER A 48 -7.20 22.97 -15.72
C SER A 48 -6.66 23.31 -14.32
N ARG A 49 -6.62 22.32 -13.41
CA ARG A 49 -6.05 22.50 -12.07
C ARG A 49 -4.56 22.79 -12.12
N GLU A 50 -3.83 22.13 -13.01
CA GLU A 50 -2.40 22.35 -13.17
C GLU A 50 -2.10 23.78 -13.63
N ILE A 51 -2.76 24.24 -14.69
CA ILE A 51 -2.61 25.60 -15.21
C ILE A 51 -2.95 26.62 -14.13
N LYS A 52 -4.05 26.41 -13.40
CA LYS A 52 -4.43 27.27 -12.27
C LYS A 52 -3.36 27.34 -11.17
N ARG A 53 -2.62 26.24 -10.95
CA ARG A 53 -1.56 26.17 -9.93
C ARG A 53 -0.25 26.79 -10.41
N GLY A 54 0.18 26.51 -11.63
CA GLY A 54 1.46 26.96 -12.19
C GLY A 54 1.44 28.34 -12.86
N SER A 55 0.27 28.95 -13.03
CA SER A 55 0.17 30.29 -13.63
C SER A 55 0.71 31.37 -12.71
N THR A 56 1.55 32.26 -13.24
CA THR A 56 2.14 33.39 -12.51
C THR A 56 1.85 34.71 -13.21
N ARG A 57 1.80 35.80 -12.42
CA ARG A 57 1.61 37.16 -12.93
C ARG A 57 2.97 37.70 -13.40
N GLN A 58 3.04 38.07 -14.67
CA GLN A 58 4.21 38.68 -15.31
C GLN A 58 3.88 40.09 -15.78
N ILE A 59 4.90 40.94 -15.90
CA ILE A 59 4.75 42.30 -16.43
C ILE A 59 5.17 42.28 -17.90
N GLY A 60 4.27 42.67 -18.79
CA GLY A 60 4.55 42.76 -20.21
C GLY A 60 5.39 43.99 -20.59
N PRO A 61 5.85 44.06 -21.85
CA PRO A 61 6.62 45.20 -22.35
C PRO A 61 5.87 46.54 -22.20
N ASN A 62 4.53 46.52 -22.28
CA ASN A 62 3.69 47.71 -22.11
C ASN A 62 3.38 48.04 -20.62
N LYS A 63 4.16 47.48 -19.67
CA LYS A 63 3.92 47.53 -18.21
C LYS A 63 2.56 46.97 -17.75
N LYS A 64 1.79 46.35 -18.65
CA LYS A 64 0.51 45.71 -18.32
C LYS A 64 0.76 44.32 -17.74
N PRO A 65 0.17 43.97 -16.58
CA PRO A 65 0.30 42.64 -16.03
C PRO A 65 -0.50 41.63 -16.87
N TYR A 66 0.06 40.44 -17.07
CA TYR A 66 -0.63 39.31 -17.68
C TYR A 66 -0.30 38.02 -16.92
N VAL A 67 -1.13 37.00 -17.10
CA VAL A 67 -0.97 35.71 -16.43
C VAL A 67 -0.51 34.68 -17.45
N ILE A 68 0.59 33.99 -17.15
CA ILE A 68 1.15 32.95 -18.03
C ILE A 68 1.55 31.73 -17.20
N TYR A 69 1.34 30.56 -17.79
CA TYR A 69 1.77 29.29 -17.21
C TYR A 69 3.25 29.03 -17.52
N PHE A 70 4.02 28.64 -16.50
CA PHE A 70 5.37 28.11 -16.66
C PHE A 70 5.41 26.68 -16.11
N ALA A 71 6.11 25.78 -16.81
CA ALA A 71 6.27 24.41 -16.32
C ALA A 71 7.08 24.38 -15.02
N GLU A 72 8.11 25.22 -14.91
CA GLU A 72 9.02 25.30 -13.76
C GLU A 72 8.29 25.72 -12.47
N THR A 73 7.35 26.66 -12.56
CA THR A 73 6.57 27.11 -11.41
C THR A 73 5.61 26.02 -10.93
N GLY A 74 4.94 25.33 -11.86
CA GLY A 74 4.10 24.17 -11.56
C GLY A 74 4.88 23.06 -10.84
N GLN A 75 6.05 22.72 -11.37
CA GLN A 75 6.96 21.73 -10.79
C GLN A 75 7.45 22.15 -9.40
N SER A 76 7.92 23.39 -9.23
CA SER A 76 8.39 23.90 -7.94
C SER A 76 7.31 23.86 -6.86
N ILE A 77 6.06 24.21 -7.21
CA ILE A 77 4.92 24.11 -6.29
C ILE A 77 4.65 22.66 -5.91
N HIS A 78 4.75 21.73 -6.86
CA HIS A 78 4.59 20.31 -6.61
C HIS A 78 5.66 19.79 -5.64
N GLU A 79 6.93 20.09 -5.88
CA GLU A 79 8.06 19.71 -5.03
C GLU A 79 7.93 20.28 -3.62
N LYS A 80 7.60 21.57 -3.49
CA LYS A 80 7.39 22.22 -2.18
C LYS A 80 6.27 21.53 -1.39
N ARG A 81 5.18 21.14 -2.05
CA ARG A 81 4.10 20.37 -1.40
C ARG A 81 4.55 18.96 -1.02
N ARG A 82 5.30 18.29 -1.89
CA ARG A 82 5.85 16.95 -1.62
C ARG A 82 6.82 16.96 -0.43
N GLN A 83 7.62 18.00 -0.26
CA GLN A 83 8.47 18.19 0.92
C GLN A 83 7.64 18.26 2.21
N ALA A 84 6.47 18.91 2.19
CA ALA A 84 5.56 18.92 3.33
C ALA A 84 4.84 17.56 3.55
N CYS A 85 4.70 16.74 2.50
CA CYS A 85 4.06 15.43 2.56
C CYS A 85 5.03 14.33 3.00
N HIS A 86 5.48 14.37 4.25
CA HIS A 86 6.21 13.26 4.86
C HIS A 86 5.67 12.96 6.25
N SER A 87 5.82 11.71 6.68
CA SER A 87 5.53 11.35 8.07
C SER A 87 6.69 11.84 8.94
N VAL A 88 6.39 12.69 9.92
CA VAL A 88 7.37 13.09 10.94
C VAL A 88 7.82 11.84 11.70
N ASP A 89 9.14 11.70 11.84
CA ASP A 89 9.81 10.58 12.51
C ASP A 89 9.35 10.47 13.97
N TRP A 90 9.12 9.25 14.44
CA TRP A 90 8.74 9.02 15.84
C TRP A 90 9.83 9.45 16.82
N ARG A 91 11.10 9.46 16.42
CA ARG A 91 12.20 9.97 17.26
C ARG A 91 12.02 11.45 17.61
N VAL A 92 11.42 12.21 16.70
CA VAL A 92 11.08 13.63 16.92
C VAL A 92 9.77 13.76 17.69
N LYS A 93 8.77 12.91 17.41
CA LYS A 93 7.47 12.96 18.08
C LYS A 93 7.54 12.54 19.55
N ALA A 94 8.38 11.57 19.88
CA ALA A 94 8.43 10.92 21.18
C ALA A 94 9.87 10.74 21.68
N PRO A 95 10.65 11.82 21.85
CA PRO A 95 12.05 11.74 22.26
C PRO A 95 12.21 11.03 23.62
N LEU A 96 11.41 11.43 24.61
CA LEU A 96 11.42 10.83 25.96
C LEU A 96 11.15 9.31 25.94
N PHE A 97 10.29 8.84 25.04
CA PHE A 97 10.04 7.40 24.91
C PHE A 97 11.31 6.66 24.50
N PHE A 98 12.06 7.19 23.52
CA PHE A 98 13.27 6.54 23.02
C PHE A 98 14.46 6.67 23.98
N GLU A 99 14.55 7.76 24.74
CA GLU A 99 15.55 7.90 25.81
C GLU A 99 15.37 6.80 26.86
N LEU A 100 14.16 6.69 27.41
CA LEU A 100 13.85 5.69 28.44
C LEU A 100 13.94 4.25 27.91
N LEU A 101 13.51 4.01 26.67
CA LEU A 101 13.66 2.70 26.02
C LEU A 101 15.14 2.31 25.95
N GLN A 102 16.02 3.25 25.59
CA GLN A 102 17.46 2.99 25.49
C GLN A 102 18.10 2.72 26.84
N GLU A 103 17.69 3.47 27.87
CA GLU A 103 18.13 3.22 29.24
C GLU A 103 17.70 1.83 29.74
N GLU A 104 16.42 1.49 29.60
CA GLU A 104 15.89 0.18 30.02
C GLU A 104 16.56 -0.99 29.31
N LEU A 105 16.77 -0.88 27.99
CA LEU A 105 17.40 -1.94 27.21
C LEU A 105 18.91 -2.01 27.40
N ARG A 106 19.57 -1.02 28.00
CA ARG A 106 21.01 -1.09 28.34
C ARG A 106 21.29 -1.69 29.72
N LYS A 107 20.29 -1.78 30.59
CA LYS A 107 20.46 -2.36 31.93
C LYS A 107 20.99 -3.79 31.84
N LYS A 108 21.91 -4.14 32.75
CA LYS A 108 22.51 -5.49 32.85
C LYS A 108 21.45 -6.56 33.17
N TYR A 109 20.53 -6.23 34.07
CA TYR A 109 19.37 -7.04 34.41
C TYR A 109 18.12 -6.37 33.86
N ARG A 110 17.56 -6.95 32.80
CA ARG A 110 16.43 -6.37 32.07
C ARG A 110 15.12 -6.98 32.54
N VAL A 111 14.19 -6.13 32.95
CA VAL A 111 12.81 -6.53 33.31
C VAL A 111 11.90 -6.53 32.07
N HIS A 112 12.15 -5.64 31.11
CA HIS A 112 11.28 -5.43 29.96
C HIS A 112 11.91 -5.85 28.63
N SER A 113 11.13 -6.55 27.80
CA SER A 113 11.37 -6.62 26.35
C SER A 113 10.89 -5.33 25.66
N VAL A 114 11.20 -5.13 24.37
CA VAL A 114 10.69 -3.97 23.60
C VAL A 114 9.16 -3.91 23.64
N ASP A 115 8.49 -5.06 23.50
CA ASP A 115 7.02 -5.15 23.50
C ASP A 115 6.46 -4.84 24.89
N SER A 116 7.04 -5.47 25.92
CA SER A 116 6.68 -5.23 27.32
C SER A 116 6.87 -3.77 27.71
N PHE A 117 7.95 -3.12 27.26
CA PHE A 117 8.23 -1.71 27.54
C PHE A 117 7.22 -0.78 26.87
N VAL A 118 6.89 -1.01 25.59
CA VAL A 118 5.87 -0.19 24.90
C VAL A 118 4.53 -0.29 25.63
N ASN A 119 4.12 -1.49 26.04
CA ASN A 119 2.87 -1.66 26.79
C ASN A 119 2.95 -1.05 28.19
N TRP A 120 4.08 -1.21 28.89
CA TRP A 120 4.32 -0.57 30.18
C TRP A 120 4.23 0.96 30.07
N PHE A 121 4.89 1.55 29.08
CA PHE A 121 4.88 3.00 28.82
C PHE A 121 3.47 3.50 28.51
N LYS A 122 2.72 2.75 27.70
CA LYS A 122 1.32 3.05 27.39
C LYS A 122 0.44 3.13 28.65
N ILE A 123 0.63 2.21 29.61
CA ILE A 123 -0.16 2.15 30.85
C ILE A 123 0.25 3.27 31.81
N HIS A 124 1.55 3.47 32.01
CA HIS A 124 2.07 4.39 33.03
C HIS A 124 2.11 5.84 32.56
N ARG A 125 2.20 6.08 31.24
CA ARG A 125 2.28 7.43 30.65
C ARG A 125 1.33 7.60 29.45
N PRO A 126 0.00 7.47 29.63
CA PRO A 126 -0.96 7.48 28.53
C PRO A 126 -1.07 8.82 27.80
N LYS A 127 -0.69 9.93 28.46
CA LYS A 127 -0.76 11.29 27.87
C LYS A 127 0.41 11.61 26.93
N LEU A 128 1.48 10.82 26.94
CA LEU A 128 2.66 11.06 26.12
C LEU A 128 2.61 10.28 24.81
N PRO A 129 3.19 10.82 23.72
CA PRO A 129 3.26 10.10 22.46
C PRO A 129 4.18 8.88 22.60
N TYR A 130 3.75 7.75 22.04
CA TYR A 130 4.57 6.54 21.95
C TYR A 130 4.33 5.81 20.61
N PRO A 131 5.36 5.20 20.02
CA PRO A 131 5.23 4.41 18.80
C PRO A 131 4.66 3.01 19.09
N SER A 132 4.11 2.37 18.05
CA SER A 132 3.75 0.96 18.11
C SER A 132 4.98 0.05 18.14
N THR A 133 4.85 -1.15 18.71
CA THR A 133 5.95 -2.12 18.84
C THR A 133 6.63 -2.47 17.51
N PRO A 134 5.92 -2.66 16.38
CA PRO A 134 6.57 -2.94 15.11
C PRO A 134 7.38 -1.75 14.60
N THR A 135 6.97 -0.52 14.95
CA THR A 135 7.68 0.71 14.57
C THR A 135 9.03 0.78 15.29
N VAL A 136 9.06 0.45 16.58
CA VAL A 136 10.30 0.39 17.36
C VAL A 136 11.27 -0.65 16.77
N TYR A 137 10.80 -1.88 16.50
CA TYR A 137 11.64 -2.89 15.85
C TYR A 137 12.15 -2.45 14.47
N ARG A 138 11.32 -1.76 13.68
CA ARG A 138 11.74 -1.19 12.40
C ARG A 138 12.89 -0.19 12.55
N TYR A 139 12.89 0.61 13.62
CA TYR A 139 13.93 1.58 13.88
C TYR A 139 15.23 0.92 14.36
N ILE A 140 15.13 -0.13 15.17
CA ILE A 140 16.30 -0.94 15.55
C ILE A 140 16.90 -1.61 14.31
N ASP A 141 16.07 -2.20 13.43
CA ASP A 141 16.52 -2.83 12.19
C ASP A 141 17.19 -1.86 11.22
N ALA A 142 16.66 -0.65 11.12
CA ALA A 142 17.23 0.41 10.30
C ALA A 142 18.48 1.04 10.93
N GLY A 143 18.90 0.62 12.14
CA GLY A 143 20.04 1.21 12.85
C GLY A 143 19.82 2.67 13.26
N LEU A 144 18.57 3.12 13.39
CA LEU A 144 18.20 4.50 13.71
C LEU A 144 18.27 4.82 15.21
N LEU A 145 18.47 3.79 16.04
CA LEU A 145 18.62 3.86 17.49
C LEU A 145 20.02 3.37 17.87
N MET A 146 20.50 3.77 19.05
CA MET A 146 21.81 3.30 19.55
C MET A 146 21.81 1.81 19.92
N ILE A 147 20.63 1.21 20.08
CA ILE A 147 20.44 -0.22 20.37
C ILE A 147 20.58 -1.00 19.07
N LYS A 148 21.39 -2.06 19.10
CA LYS A 148 21.53 -3.01 17.99
C LYS A 148 20.68 -4.25 18.21
N ASN A 149 20.43 -4.98 17.12
CA ASN A 149 19.76 -6.28 17.19
C ASN A 149 20.51 -7.31 18.06
N SER A 150 21.84 -7.18 18.21
CA SER A 150 22.67 -7.98 19.11
C SER A 150 22.32 -7.79 20.58
N ASP A 151 21.82 -6.60 20.93
CA ASP A 151 21.57 -6.23 22.31
C ASP A 151 20.23 -6.78 22.78
N LEU A 152 19.37 -7.26 21.87
CA LEU A 152 18.07 -7.84 22.18
C LEU A 152 18.20 -9.34 22.50
N LEU A 153 17.57 -9.77 23.59
CA LEU A 153 17.54 -11.20 23.99
C LEU A 153 16.84 -12.08 22.96
N ALA A 154 15.72 -11.59 22.42
CA ALA A 154 14.97 -12.24 21.37
C ALA A 154 14.17 -11.20 20.59
N LYS A 155 14.01 -11.44 19.29
CA LYS A 155 13.17 -10.62 18.42
C LYS A 155 12.01 -11.45 17.90
N LEU A 156 10.80 -10.89 17.89
CA LEU A 156 9.66 -11.53 17.23
C LEU A 156 9.99 -11.76 15.75
N ARG A 157 10.03 -13.04 15.35
CA ARG A 157 10.15 -13.43 13.95
C ARG A 157 8.77 -13.72 13.40
N ARG A 158 8.38 -13.02 12.33
CA ARG A 158 7.16 -13.38 11.60
C ARG A 158 7.37 -14.75 10.97
N ARG A 159 6.47 -15.70 11.26
CA ARG A 159 6.43 -16.97 10.54
C ARG A 159 6.23 -16.68 9.06
N VAL A 160 7.25 -16.89 8.25
CA VAL A 160 7.13 -16.80 6.80
C VAL A 160 6.29 -17.99 6.36
N ARG A 161 5.04 -17.74 5.98
CA ARG A 161 4.28 -18.72 5.20
C ARG A 161 4.98 -18.79 3.85
N GLY A 162 5.76 -19.84 3.63
CA GLY A 162 6.45 -20.03 2.36
C GLY A 162 5.45 -20.05 1.21
N SER A 163 5.89 -19.59 0.04
CA SER A 163 5.20 -19.78 -1.25
C SER A 163 5.25 -21.25 -1.71
N TYR A 164 5.25 -22.19 -0.77
CA TYR A 164 5.07 -23.58 -1.12
C TYR A 164 3.60 -23.76 -1.43
N ARG A 165 3.30 -24.44 -2.54
CA ARG A 165 1.93 -24.80 -2.93
C ARG A 165 1.23 -25.27 -1.66
N LYS A 166 0.13 -24.62 -1.25
CA LYS A 166 -0.75 -25.15 -0.20
C LYS A 166 -0.90 -26.62 -0.57
N HIS A 167 -0.41 -27.54 0.29
CA HIS A 167 -0.49 -28.96 0.00
C HIS A 167 -1.90 -29.20 -0.54
N ALA A 168 -1.99 -29.71 -1.77
CA ALA A 168 -3.26 -30.11 -2.34
C ALA A 168 -3.75 -31.22 -1.41
N ARG A 169 -4.51 -30.83 -0.38
CA ARG A 169 -5.06 -31.76 0.59
C ARG A 169 -6.02 -32.59 -0.23
N LEU A 170 -5.57 -33.78 -0.62
CA LEU A 170 -6.46 -34.81 -1.09
C LEU A 170 -7.47 -35.03 0.04
N ASN A 171 -8.75 -35.09 -0.32
CA ASN A 171 -9.78 -35.38 0.66
C ASN A 171 -9.43 -36.71 1.33
N LYS A 172 -9.43 -36.76 2.67
CA LYS A 172 -9.18 -38.00 3.41
C LYS A 172 -10.16 -39.13 3.03
N HIS A 173 -11.35 -38.74 2.55
CA HIS A 173 -12.39 -39.63 2.08
C HIS A 173 -12.71 -39.35 0.60
N ILE A 174 -12.60 -40.37 -0.24
CA ILE A 174 -13.05 -40.32 -1.63
C ILE A 174 -14.57 -40.50 -1.61
N LEU A 175 -15.32 -39.48 -2.00
CA LEU A 175 -16.77 -39.63 -2.21
C LEU A 175 -16.96 -40.57 -3.41
N GLY A 176 -17.82 -41.58 -3.27
CA GLY A 176 -18.06 -42.61 -4.28
C GLY A 176 -18.49 -42.06 -5.65
N GLN A 177 -18.60 -42.96 -6.63
CA GLN A 177 -19.00 -42.62 -7.99
C GLN A 177 -20.49 -42.24 -8.08
N SER A 178 -20.87 -41.55 -9.16
CA SER A 178 -22.29 -41.23 -9.45
C SER A 178 -23.12 -42.50 -9.56
N ILE A 179 -24.39 -42.43 -9.16
CA ILE A 179 -25.35 -43.54 -9.28
C ILE A 179 -25.54 -43.97 -10.74
N GLU A 180 -25.36 -43.05 -11.69
CA GLU A 180 -25.45 -43.29 -13.14
C GLU A 180 -24.39 -44.28 -13.64
N ASN A 181 -23.23 -44.35 -12.96
CA ASN A 181 -22.12 -45.22 -13.35
C ASN A 181 -22.22 -46.63 -12.72
N ARG A 182 -23.35 -46.97 -12.08
CA ARG A 182 -23.50 -48.28 -11.42
C ARG A 182 -23.63 -49.41 -12.45
N PRO A 183 -23.08 -50.60 -12.15
CA PRO A 183 -23.24 -51.75 -13.04
C PRO A 183 -24.72 -52.15 -13.15
N PRO A 184 -25.18 -52.62 -14.33
CA PRO A 184 -26.58 -52.93 -14.57
C PRO A 184 -27.11 -54.09 -13.69
N GLU A 185 -26.22 -54.94 -13.19
CA GLU A 185 -26.57 -56.01 -12.24
C GLU A 185 -27.11 -55.47 -10.91
N ALA A 186 -26.68 -54.28 -10.49
CA ALA A 186 -27.15 -53.65 -9.26
C ALA A 186 -28.63 -53.23 -9.37
N ASN A 187 -29.10 -52.86 -10.57
CA ASN A 187 -30.52 -52.55 -10.81
C ASN A 187 -31.43 -53.77 -10.61
N LYS A 188 -30.90 -54.99 -10.80
CA LYS A 188 -31.71 -56.21 -10.82
C LYS A 188 -31.98 -56.76 -9.42
N SER A 189 -31.27 -56.30 -8.40
CA SER A 189 -31.45 -56.69 -6.99
C SER A 189 -31.46 -58.20 -6.73
N LEU A 190 -30.77 -58.98 -7.56
CA LEU A 190 -30.82 -60.45 -7.55
C LEU A 190 -29.95 -61.11 -6.46
N LYS A 191 -29.04 -60.37 -5.82
CA LYS A 191 -28.12 -60.90 -4.80
C LYS A 191 -28.49 -60.35 -3.41
N ILE A 192 -28.51 -61.24 -2.43
CA ILE A 192 -28.64 -60.88 -1.01
C ILE A 192 -27.44 -60.01 -0.61
N GLY A 193 -27.71 -58.82 -0.05
CA GLY A 193 -26.68 -57.85 0.34
C GLY A 193 -26.67 -56.54 -0.47
N HIS A 194 -27.51 -56.41 -1.50
CA HIS A 194 -27.80 -55.11 -2.10
C HIS A 194 -28.73 -54.31 -1.18
N TRP A 195 -28.21 -53.29 -0.52
CA TRP A 195 -28.99 -52.30 0.22
C TRP A 195 -28.93 -50.96 -0.52
N GLU A 196 -30.07 -50.30 -0.72
CA GLU A 196 -30.13 -49.00 -1.39
C GLU A 196 -30.15 -47.89 -0.33
N GLY A 197 -29.23 -46.94 -0.46
CA GLY A 197 -29.18 -45.72 0.33
C GLY A 197 -28.82 -44.56 -0.59
N ASP A 198 -29.82 -43.89 -1.13
CA ASP A 198 -29.61 -42.78 -2.06
C ASP A 198 -29.19 -41.52 -1.30
N LEU A 199 -28.05 -40.95 -1.69
CA LEU A 199 -27.52 -39.71 -1.14
C LEU A 199 -27.49 -38.63 -2.23
N VAL A 200 -28.19 -37.52 -2.00
CA VAL A 200 -28.20 -36.37 -2.92
C VAL A 200 -26.97 -35.49 -2.65
N LYS A 201 -26.14 -35.30 -3.68
CA LYS A 201 -25.00 -34.36 -3.61
C LYS A 201 -25.48 -32.94 -3.92
N GLY A 202 -25.61 -32.10 -2.89
CA GLY A 202 -25.95 -30.68 -3.05
C GLY A 202 -24.95 -29.90 -3.93
N LYS A 203 -25.47 -29.00 -4.77
CA LYS A 203 -24.68 -28.12 -5.66
C LYS A 203 -23.88 -27.13 -4.82
N ARG A 204 -22.54 -27.19 -4.88
CA ARG A 204 -21.67 -26.19 -4.24
C ARG A 204 -21.58 -24.95 -5.13
N VAL A 205 -22.22 -23.86 -4.73
CA VAL A 205 -21.98 -22.53 -5.31
C VAL A 205 -20.72 -21.98 -4.66
N ALA A 206 -19.66 -21.79 -5.45
CA ALA A 206 -18.48 -21.06 -4.97
C ALA A 206 -18.85 -19.57 -4.93
N ILE A 207 -18.82 -18.98 -3.74
CA ILE A 207 -18.86 -17.53 -3.50
C ILE A 207 -17.43 -17.01 -3.51
#